data_AF-A0A1B6MCK2-F1
#
_entry.id   AF-A0A1B6MCK2-F1
#
_cell.length_a   1.000
_cell.length_b   1.000
_cell.length_c   1.000
_cell.angle_alpha   90.00
_cell.angle_beta   90.00
_cell.angle_gamma   90.00
#
_symmetry.space_group_name_H-M   'P 1'
#
loop_
_entity.id
_entity.type
_entity.pdbx_description
1 polymer ?
#
loop_
_entity_poly.entity_id
_entity_poly.type
_entity_poly.pdbx_seq_one_letter_code
_entity_poly.pdbx_strand_id
1 'polypeptide(L)'
;MGTNLEWFQKSLFNISHDQDVVNNLSNIKIALTALNSNQLKYTSGSLNLSNVFDCLNCSNKEQIDLACEVLKTFLKVLDPAVILNQYGIAMLRALNHPNVEVKELVLRELNRAASEPTLGPKLSEERDLLLCVVASVGHVDNAVARPSVQFLVKLGSTPEGTRTLFSPVVLEALNNVARSSD
;
A
#
# COMPACT_ATOMS: atom_id res chain seq x y z
N MET A 1 -0.11 -1.27 30.47
CA MET A 1 0.26 -1.20 29.03
C MET A 1 -0.94 -1.05 28.09
N GLY A 2 -2.21 -1.07 28.56
CA GLY A 2 -3.41 -1.04 27.70
C GLY A 2 -3.88 0.33 27.19
N THR A 3 -3.41 1.45 27.75
CA THR A 3 -4.00 2.79 27.49
C THR A 3 -3.77 3.33 26.08
N ASN A 4 -2.65 2.99 25.43
CA ASN A 4 -2.35 3.54 24.10
C ASN A 4 -3.19 2.87 23.00
N LEU A 5 -3.44 1.56 23.10
CA LEU A 5 -4.17 0.82 22.06
C LEU A 5 -5.65 1.23 22.00
N GLU A 6 -6.30 1.33 23.16
CA GLU A 6 -7.71 1.75 23.25
C GLU A 6 -7.92 3.15 22.64
N TRP A 7 -6.98 4.06 22.86
CA TRP A 7 -7.04 5.40 22.26
C TRP A 7 -6.93 5.36 20.73
N PHE A 8 -6.02 4.54 20.16
CA PHE A 8 -5.95 4.37 18.70
C PHE A 8 -7.23 3.75 18.15
N GLN A 9 -7.76 2.72 18.81
CA GLN A 9 -9.02 2.08 18.41
C GLN A 9 -10.17 3.08 18.41
N LYS A 10 -10.27 3.91 19.46
CA LYS A 10 -11.31 4.94 19.54
C LYS A 10 -11.14 6.01 18.45
N SER A 11 -9.92 6.43 18.15
CA SER A 11 -9.64 7.41 17.10
C SER A 11 -9.99 6.86 15.71
N LEU A 12 -9.67 5.60 15.43
CA LEU A 12 -10.05 4.92 14.19
C LEU A 12 -11.56 4.67 14.09
N PHE A 13 -12.23 4.43 15.21
CA PHE A 13 -13.68 4.33 15.28
C PHE A 13 -14.36 5.67 14.96
N ASN A 14 -13.82 6.79 15.46
CA ASN A 14 -14.36 8.11 15.14
C ASN A 14 -14.20 8.42 13.64
N ILE A 15 -13.04 8.06 13.05
CA ILE A 15 -12.79 8.18 11.61
C ILE A 15 -13.83 7.40 10.79
N SER A 16 -14.18 6.17 11.21
CA SER A 16 -15.16 5.35 10.47
C SER A 16 -16.60 5.87 10.54
N HIS A 17 -16.86 6.89 11.35
CA HIS A 17 -18.15 7.55 11.48
C HIS A 17 -18.09 9.02 11.00
N ASP A 18 -17.08 9.35 10.20
CA ASP A 18 -16.84 10.69 9.64
C ASP A 18 -16.73 11.81 10.68
N GLN A 19 -16.33 11.47 11.92
CA GLN A 19 -16.19 12.44 13.01
C GLN A 19 -14.77 13.02 13.03
N ASP A 20 -14.65 14.32 12.75
CA ASP A 20 -13.39 15.08 12.84
C ASP A 20 -12.20 14.34 12.20
N VAL A 21 -12.40 13.78 11.00
CA VAL A 21 -11.47 12.83 10.35
C VAL A 21 -10.04 13.37 10.28
N VAL A 22 -9.88 14.61 9.81
CA VAL A 22 -8.57 15.28 9.68
C VAL A 22 -7.88 15.42 11.05
N ASN A 23 -8.61 15.86 12.07
CA ASN A 23 -8.05 16.00 13.43
C ASN A 23 -7.67 14.63 14.01
N ASN A 24 -8.50 13.60 13.83
CA ASN A 24 -8.17 12.25 14.30
C ASN A 24 -6.93 11.69 13.59
N LEU A 25 -6.81 11.84 12.26
CA LEU A 25 -5.62 11.42 11.52
C LEU A 25 -4.36 12.17 11.96
N SER A 26 -4.46 13.49 12.18
CA SER A 26 -3.37 14.33 12.68
C SER A 26 -2.92 13.90 14.08
N ASN A 27 -3.87 13.69 14.99
CA ASN A 27 -3.58 13.20 16.33
C ASN A 27 -2.96 11.80 16.32
N ILE A 28 -3.44 10.90 15.45
CA ILE A 28 -2.84 9.56 15.27
C ILE A 28 -1.40 9.71 14.80
N LYS A 29 -1.14 10.53 13.78
CA LYS A 29 0.21 10.79 13.27
C LYS A 29 1.15 11.26 14.38
N ILE A 30 0.72 12.20 15.23
CA ILE A 30 1.49 12.69 16.38
C ILE A 30 1.70 11.57 17.41
N ALA A 31 0.65 10.84 17.78
CA ALA A 31 0.75 9.75 18.76
C ALA A 31 1.72 8.64 18.32
N LEU A 32 1.81 8.37 17.01
CA LEU A 32 2.74 7.39 16.45
C LEU A 32 4.21 7.77 16.65
N THR A 33 4.56 9.07 16.75
CA THR A 33 5.94 9.47 17.01
C THR A 33 6.39 9.21 18.43
N ALA A 34 5.45 8.97 19.36
CA ALA A 34 5.73 8.66 20.75
C ALA A 34 5.92 7.15 21.01
N LEU A 35 5.59 6.29 20.04
CA LEU A 35 5.74 4.84 20.19
C LEU A 35 7.18 4.39 19.89
N ASN A 36 7.72 3.53 20.74
CA ASN A 36 8.93 2.78 20.38
C ASN A 36 8.61 1.64 19.39
N SER A 37 9.65 1.02 18.82
CA SER A 37 9.49 -0.01 17.78
C SER A 37 8.60 -1.19 18.21
N ASN A 38 8.71 -1.65 19.46
CA ASN A 38 7.91 -2.77 19.96
C ASN A 38 6.44 -2.38 20.13
N GLN A 39 6.19 -1.19 20.68
CA GLN A 39 4.84 -0.65 20.81
C GLN A 39 4.20 -0.41 19.44
N LEU A 40 4.93 0.18 18.50
CA LEU A 40 4.44 0.43 17.14
C LEU A 40 4.08 -0.89 16.46
N LYS A 41 4.93 -1.92 16.53
CA LYS A 41 4.62 -3.24 15.96
C LYS A 41 3.39 -3.87 16.60
N TYR A 42 3.29 -3.86 17.93
CA TYR A 42 2.14 -4.40 18.66
C TYR A 42 0.84 -3.66 18.31
N THR A 43 0.86 -2.33 18.35
CA THR A 43 -0.28 -1.47 18.03
C THR A 43 -0.71 -1.68 16.58
N SER A 44 0.22 -1.63 15.61
CA SER A 44 -0.11 -1.83 14.19
C SER A 44 -0.77 -3.19 13.94
N GLY A 45 -0.26 -4.25 14.59
CA GLY A 45 -0.80 -5.61 14.44
C GLY A 45 -2.16 -5.83 15.11
N SER A 46 -2.59 -4.90 15.97
CA SER A 46 -3.84 -4.99 16.75
C SER A 46 -4.94 -4.06 16.23
N LEU A 47 -4.68 -3.28 15.18
CA LEU A 47 -5.62 -2.32 14.60
C LEU A 47 -6.08 -2.79 13.21
N ASN A 48 -7.35 -2.52 12.90
CA ASN A 48 -7.86 -2.63 11.54
C ASN A 48 -7.63 -1.30 10.81
N LEU A 49 -6.76 -1.29 9.81
CA LEU A 49 -6.37 -0.09 9.07
C LEU A 49 -7.28 0.20 7.86
N SER A 50 -8.31 -0.61 7.61
CA SER A 50 -9.22 -0.44 6.47
C SER A 50 -9.85 0.96 6.47
N ASN A 51 -10.25 1.45 7.63
CA ASN A 51 -10.84 2.79 7.78
C ASN A 51 -9.86 3.90 7.37
N VAL A 52 -8.55 3.72 7.59
CA VAL A 52 -7.53 4.69 7.16
C VAL A 52 -7.32 4.60 5.65
N PHE A 53 -7.38 3.42 5.06
CA PHE A 53 -7.42 3.27 3.60
C PHE A 53 -8.67 3.91 2.99
N ASP A 54 -9.80 3.89 3.68
CA ASP A 54 -11.03 4.53 3.21
C ASP A 54 -10.91 6.06 3.22
N CYS A 55 -10.14 6.64 4.15
CA CYS A 55 -9.84 8.07 4.15
C CYS A 55 -9.14 8.58 2.88
N LEU A 56 -8.49 7.69 2.12
CA LEU A 56 -7.86 8.04 0.84
C LEU A 56 -8.88 8.36 -0.25
N ASN A 57 -10.12 7.88 -0.13
CA ASN A 57 -11.17 8.07 -1.15
C ASN A 57 -12.00 9.33 -0.88
N CYS A 58 -11.33 10.47 -0.80
CA CYS A 58 -12.00 11.76 -0.67
C CYS A 58 -11.35 12.79 -1.61
N SER A 59 -11.92 13.98 -1.70
CA SER A 59 -11.33 15.09 -2.45
C SER A 59 -10.48 16.01 -1.58
N ASN A 60 -10.45 15.80 -0.25
CA ASN A 60 -9.68 16.64 0.66
C ASN A 60 -8.21 16.21 0.67
N LYS A 61 -7.35 17.03 0.06
CA LYS A 61 -5.91 16.77 -0.01
C LYS A 61 -5.25 16.59 1.37
N GLU A 62 -5.60 17.43 2.35
CA GLU A 62 -5.03 17.31 3.71
C GLU A 62 -5.36 15.95 4.34
N GLN A 63 -6.60 15.49 4.18
CA GLN A 63 -7.01 14.18 4.66
C GLN A 63 -6.23 13.05 3.97
N ILE A 64 -6.06 13.12 2.64
CA ILE A 64 -5.29 12.12 1.88
C ILE A 64 -3.84 12.09 2.37
N ASP A 65 -3.19 13.26 2.45
CA ASP A 65 -1.79 13.38 2.84
C ASP A 65 -1.57 12.85 4.27
N LEU A 66 -2.48 13.16 5.21
CA LEU A 66 -2.43 12.61 6.58
C LEU A 66 -2.66 11.09 6.61
N ALA A 67 -3.63 10.58 5.86
CA ALA A 67 -3.91 9.15 5.77
C ALA A 67 -2.71 8.38 5.20
N CYS A 68 -2.05 8.93 4.17
CA CYS A 68 -0.81 8.38 3.61
C CYS A 68 0.30 8.28 4.67
N GLU A 69 0.53 9.33 5.46
CA GLU A 69 1.55 9.34 6.51
C GLU A 69 1.26 8.37 7.65
N VAL A 70 0.00 8.26 8.06
CA VAL A 70 -0.47 7.29 9.05
C VAL A 70 -0.27 5.86 8.55
N LEU A 71 -0.75 5.55 7.35
CA LEU A 71 -0.60 4.22 6.74
C LEU A 71 0.89 3.86 6.55
N LYS A 72 1.70 4.78 6.03
CA LYS A 72 3.16 4.58 5.89
C LYS A 72 3.81 4.16 7.21
N THR A 73 3.36 4.72 8.33
CA THR A 73 3.92 4.44 9.65
C THR A 73 3.45 3.12 10.23
N PHE A 74 2.18 2.74 10.02
CA PHE A 74 1.68 1.44 10.47
C PHE A 74 2.18 0.29 9.59
N LEU A 75 2.10 0.43 8.26
CA LEU A 75 2.43 -0.63 7.32
C LEU A 75 3.91 -1.01 7.38
N LYS A 76 4.83 -0.06 7.59
CA LYS A 76 6.28 -0.32 7.63
C LYS A 76 6.71 -1.38 8.67
N VAL A 77 5.94 -1.56 9.75
CA VAL A 77 6.26 -2.52 10.82
C VAL A 77 5.45 -3.80 10.75
N LEU A 78 4.41 -3.84 9.91
CA LEU A 78 3.58 -5.02 9.69
C LEU A 78 4.30 -6.02 8.79
N ASP A 79 4.00 -7.29 8.95
CA ASP A 79 4.48 -8.33 8.05
C ASP A 79 3.87 -8.13 6.64
N PRO A 80 4.67 -8.10 5.55
CA PRO A 80 4.13 -7.93 4.20
C PRO A 80 3.07 -8.98 3.82
N ALA A 81 3.19 -10.21 4.33
CA ALA A 81 2.20 -11.27 4.11
C ALA A 81 0.84 -10.89 4.71
N VAL A 82 0.85 -10.31 5.92
CA VAL A 82 -0.35 -9.82 6.63
C VAL A 82 -0.98 -8.68 5.85
N ILE A 83 -0.16 -7.74 5.36
CA ILE A 83 -0.67 -6.60 4.57
C ILE A 83 -1.37 -7.10 3.31
N LEU A 84 -0.74 -7.96 2.53
CA LEU A 84 -1.33 -8.53 1.32
C LEU A 84 -2.63 -9.28 1.62
N ASN A 85 -2.65 -10.10 2.69
CA ASN A 85 -3.83 -10.87 3.08
C ASN A 85 -5.01 -9.98 3.50
N GLN A 86 -4.75 -8.94 4.30
CA GLN A 86 -5.83 -8.15 4.92
C GLN A 86 -6.25 -6.96 4.07
N TYR A 87 -5.32 -6.38 3.32
CA TYR A 87 -5.51 -5.08 2.66
C TYR A 87 -5.32 -5.14 1.13
N GLY A 88 -5.23 -6.32 0.51
CA GLY A 88 -5.02 -6.46 -0.95
C GLY A 88 -6.00 -5.66 -1.80
N ILE A 89 -7.30 -5.71 -1.48
CA ILE A 89 -8.34 -4.91 -2.17
C ILE A 89 -8.13 -3.40 -1.97
N ALA A 90 -7.80 -2.99 -0.75
CA ALA A 90 -7.52 -1.59 -0.43
C ALA A 90 -6.26 -1.08 -1.14
N MET A 91 -5.22 -1.92 -1.23
CA MET A 91 -4.01 -1.64 -2.00
C MET A 91 -4.30 -1.53 -3.49
N LEU A 92 -5.14 -2.40 -4.06
CA LEU A 92 -5.54 -2.33 -5.47
C LEU A 92 -6.26 -1.02 -5.77
N ARG A 93 -7.20 -0.61 -4.92
CA ARG A 93 -7.89 0.68 -5.04
C ARG A 93 -6.90 1.85 -4.94
N ALA A 94 -6.00 1.81 -3.96
CA ALA A 94 -5.00 2.85 -3.75
C ALA A 94 -3.99 2.95 -4.91
N LEU A 95 -3.62 1.83 -5.54
CA LEU A 95 -2.73 1.83 -6.71
C LEU A 95 -3.38 2.46 -7.96
N ASN A 96 -4.71 2.44 -8.04
CA ASN A 96 -5.49 3.10 -9.09
C ASN A 96 -5.85 4.56 -8.76
N HIS A 97 -5.45 5.07 -7.59
CA HIS A 97 -5.80 6.41 -7.14
C HIS A 97 -5.08 7.52 -7.96
N PRO A 98 -5.71 8.66 -8.28
CA PRO A 98 -5.08 9.70 -9.10
C PRO A 98 -3.87 10.40 -8.42
N ASN A 99 -3.82 10.42 -7.08
CA ASN A 99 -2.71 11.01 -6.33
C ASN A 99 -1.47 10.09 -6.31
N VAL A 100 -0.33 10.64 -6.74
CA VAL A 100 0.98 9.97 -6.79
C VAL A 100 1.42 9.43 -5.44
N GLU A 101 1.24 10.16 -4.35
CA GLU A 101 1.68 9.75 -3.01
C GLU A 101 0.94 8.49 -2.53
N VAL A 102 -0.32 8.35 -2.94
CA VAL A 102 -1.14 7.16 -2.62
C VAL A 102 -0.62 5.93 -3.38
N LYS A 103 -0.25 6.10 -4.66
CA LYS A 103 0.38 5.02 -5.44
C LYS A 103 1.73 4.63 -4.87
N GLU A 104 2.56 5.61 -4.50
CA GLU A 104 3.88 5.40 -3.93
C GLU A 104 3.81 4.58 -2.63
N LEU A 105 2.83 4.88 -1.77
CA LEU A 105 2.58 4.11 -0.54
C LEU A 105 2.40 2.62 -0.85
N VAL A 106 1.56 2.28 -1.83
CA VAL A 106 1.29 0.88 -2.20
C VAL A 106 2.50 0.23 -2.85
N LEU A 107 3.17 0.93 -3.78
CA LEU A 107 4.34 0.41 -4.48
C LEU A 107 5.51 0.14 -3.53
N ARG A 108 5.64 0.94 -2.46
CA ARG A 108 6.63 0.69 -1.40
C ARG A 108 6.37 -0.64 -0.70
N GLU A 109 5.12 -0.91 -0.30
CA GLU A 109 4.77 -2.15 0.39
C GLU A 109 4.83 -3.36 -0.54
N LEU A 110 4.44 -3.22 -1.81
CA LEU A 110 4.61 -4.27 -2.82
C LEU A 110 6.10 -4.59 -3.05
N ASN A 111 6.96 -3.57 -3.12
CA ASN A 111 8.41 -3.77 -3.24
C ASN A 111 9.02 -4.44 -2.01
N ARG A 112 8.48 -4.18 -0.82
CA ARG A 112 8.88 -4.85 0.42
C ARG A 112 8.46 -6.31 0.38
N ALA A 113 7.21 -6.59 -0.02
CA ALA A 113 6.72 -7.96 -0.19
C ALA A 113 7.51 -8.74 -1.26
N ALA A 114 7.84 -8.12 -2.40
CA ALA A 114 8.61 -8.76 -3.47
C ALA A 114 10.07 -9.05 -3.08
N SER A 115 10.56 -8.44 -2.00
CA SER A 115 11.87 -8.74 -1.43
C SER A 115 11.83 -9.91 -0.44
N GLU A 116 10.65 -10.39 -0.04
CA GLU A 116 10.49 -11.57 0.80
C GLU A 116 10.44 -12.85 -0.06
N PRO A 117 11.41 -13.79 0.08
CA PRO A 117 11.51 -14.96 -0.80
C PRO A 117 10.26 -15.85 -0.81
N THR A 118 9.49 -15.85 0.28
CA THR A 118 8.30 -16.70 0.44
C THR A 118 7.05 -16.10 -0.20
N LEU A 119 7.06 -14.82 -0.60
CA LEU A 119 5.88 -14.12 -1.11
C LEU A 119 5.81 -14.06 -2.64
N GLY A 120 6.86 -14.49 -3.35
CA GLY A 120 6.89 -14.55 -4.82
C GLY A 120 5.69 -15.28 -5.45
N PRO A 121 5.36 -16.51 -5.02
CA PRO A 121 4.20 -17.25 -5.53
C PRO A 121 2.89 -16.50 -5.30
N LYS A 122 2.69 -15.98 -4.08
CA LYS A 122 1.47 -15.24 -3.74
C LYS A 122 1.32 -13.97 -4.57
N LEU A 123 2.38 -13.16 -4.71
CA LEU A 123 2.37 -11.95 -5.53
C LEU A 123 2.10 -12.26 -7.02
N SER A 124 2.50 -13.44 -7.47
CA SER A 124 2.24 -13.92 -8.83
C SER A 124 0.76 -14.28 -9.07
N GLU A 125 0.03 -14.65 -8.01
CA GLU A 125 -1.40 -14.97 -8.06
C GLU A 125 -2.30 -13.72 -7.99
N GLU A 126 -1.78 -12.61 -7.47
CA GLU A 126 -2.47 -11.31 -7.34
C GLU A 126 -2.58 -10.58 -8.70
N ARG A 127 -3.30 -11.18 -9.65
CA ARG A 127 -3.37 -10.74 -11.06
C ARG A 127 -3.74 -9.27 -11.23
N ASP A 128 -4.77 -8.79 -10.54
CA ASP A 128 -5.26 -7.42 -10.72
C ASP A 128 -4.25 -6.39 -10.18
N LEU A 129 -3.62 -6.68 -9.04
CA LEU A 129 -2.54 -5.87 -8.51
C LEU A 129 -1.36 -5.84 -9.48
N LEU A 130 -0.97 -6.99 -10.03
CA LEU A 130 0.11 -7.08 -11.00
C LEU A 130 -0.18 -6.24 -12.26
N LEU A 131 -1.39 -6.33 -12.81
CA LEU A 131 -1.77 -5.53 -13.98
C LEU A 131 -1.76 -4.03 -13.69
N CYS A 132 -2.18 -3.60 -12.50
CA CYS A 132 -2.08 -2.21 -12.08
C CYS A 132 -0.61 -1.76 -11.92
N VAL A 133 0.28 -2.63 -11.45
CA VAL A 133 1.72 -2.31 -11.40
C VAL A 133 2.31 -2.21 -12.80
N VAL A 134 1.94 -3.10 -13.72
CA VAL A 134 2.37 -3.04 -15.13
C VAL A 134 1.92 -1.73 -15.77
N ALA A 135 0.65 -1.36 -15.63
CA ALA A 135 0.16 -0.07 -16.12
C ALA A 135 0.91 1.12 -15.52
N SER A 136 1.32 1.01 -14.25
CA SER A 136 2.07 2.04 -13.53
C SER A 136 3.52 2.23 -14.05
N VAL A 137 4.07 1.30 -14.84
CA VAL A 137 5.38 1.47 -15.49
C VAL A 137 5.39 2.64 -16.47
N GLY A 138 4.28 2.87 -17.18
CA GLY A 138 4.13 3.98 -18.13
C GLY A 138 3.73 5.31 -17.48
N HIS A 139 3.75 5.40 -16.14
CA HIS A 139 3.30 6.59 -15.44
C HIS A 139 4.28 7.77 -15.65
N VAL A 140 3.74 8.98 -15.85
CA VAL A 140 4.55 10.19 -16.10
C VAL A 140 5.47 10.58 -14.94
N ASP A 141 5.06 10.26 -13.72
CA ASP A 141 5.83 10.50 -12.50
C ASP A 141 6.72 9.31 -12.15
N ASN A 142 8.03 9.56 -12.04
CA ASN A 142 9.05 8.58 -11.68
C ASN A 142 8.89 8.02 -10.25
N ALA A 143 8.21 8.72 -9.34
CA ALA A 143 7.86 8.19 -8.02
C ALA A 143 6.91 6.99 -8.10
N VAL A 144 6.21 6.83 -9.24
CA VAL A 144 5.36 5.68 -9.54
C VAL A 144 6.06 4.71 -10.49
N ALA A 145 6.53 5.19 -11.64
CA ALA A 145 7.09 4.33 -12.68
C ALA A 145 8.31 3.52 -12.22
N ARG A 146 9.26 4.17 -11.53
CA ARG A 146 10.51 3.50 -11.13
C ARG A 146 10.28 2.40 -10.08
N PRO A 147 9.50 2.61 -9.00
CA PRO A 147 9.15 1.52 -8.08
C PRO A 147 8.34 0.41 -8.74
N SER A 148 7.49 0.71 -9.74
CA SER A 148 6.78 -0.32 -10.52
C SER A 148 7.75 -1.23 -11.28
N VAL A 149 8.73 -0.66 -11.99
CA VAL A 149 9.78 -1.44 -12.65
C VAL A 149 10.57 -2.28 -11.63
N GLN A 150 10.94 -1.70 -10.49
CA GLN A 150 11.66 -2.43 -9.44
C GLN A 150 10.86 -3.63 -8.91
N PHE A 151 9.55 -3.47 -8.72
CA PHE A 151 8.68 -4.56 -8.32
C PHE A 151 8.68 -5.69 -9.36
N LEU A 152 8.51 -5.36 -10.64
CA LEU A 152 8.49 -6.36 -11.72
C LEU A 152 9.84 -7.08 -11.86
N VAL A 153 10.96 -6.36 -11.74
CA VAL A 153 12.30 -6.96 -11.75
C VAL A 153 12.48 -7.93 -10.58
N LYS A 154 12.06 -7.56 -9.37
CA LYS A 154 12.12 -8.45 -8.20
C LYS A 154 11.23 -9.68 -8.38
N LEU A 155 9.98 -9.48 -8.81
CA LEU A 155 9.05 -10.58 -9.07
C LEU A 155 9.62 -11.55 -10.13
N GLY A 156 10.12 -11.01 -11.23
CA GLY A 156 10.77 -11.76 -12.30
C GLY A 156 12.08 -12.46 -11.92
N SER A 157 12.64 -12.19 -10.74
CA SER A 157 13.78 -12.96 -10.25
C SER A 157 13.39 -14.33 -9.69
N THR A 158 12.08 -14.61 -9.53
CA THR A 158 11.54 -15.90 -9.10
C THR A 158 11.02 -16.71 -10.29
N PRO A 159 11.03 -18.06 -10.23
CA PRO A 159 10.45 -18.90 -11.28
C PRO A 159 8.96 -18.65 -11.54
N GLU A 160 8.17 -18.49 -10.47
CA GLU A 160 6.74 -18.22 -10.53
C GLU A 160 6.45 -16.85 -11.11
N GLY A 161 7.21 -15.84 -10.67
CA GLY A 161 7.08 -14.49 -11.18
C GLY A 161 7.48 -14.40 -12.65
N THR A 162 8.57 -15.05 -13.06
CA THR A 162 8.94 -15.14 -14.48
C THR A 162 7.81 -15.72 -15.31
N ARG A 163 7.27 -16.89 -14.91
CA ARG A 163 6.16 -17.53 -15.64
C ARG A 163 4.94 -16.60 -15.77
N THR A 164 4.66 -15.84 -14.72
CA THR A 164 3.52 -14.91 -14.67
C THR A 164 3.76 -13.69 -15.57
N LEU A 165 4.95 -13.10 -15.52
CA LEU A 165 5.32 -11.95 -16.36
C LEU A 165 5.31 -12.29 -17.86
N PHE A 166 5.66 -13.53 -18.22
CA PHE A 166 5.59 -14.03 -19.59
C PHE A 166 4.23 -14.66 -19.97
N SER A 167 3.20 -14.51 -19.12
CA SER A 167 1.84 -14.91 -19.49
C SER A 167 1.29 -13.99 -20.59
N PRO A 168 0.41 -14.48 -21.49
CA PRO A 168 -0.13 -13.67 -22.59
C PRO A 168 -0.77 -12.36 -22.11
N VAL A 169 -1.48 -12.40 -20.99
CA VAL A 169 -2.19 -11.26 -20.41
C VAL A 169 -1.21 -10.17 -19.96
N VAL A 170 -0.13 -10.55 -19.26
CA VAL A 170 0.85 -9.58 -18.75
C VAL A 170 1.72 -9.04 -19.89
N LEU A 171 2.09 -9.87 -20.86
CA LEU A 171 2.82 -9.44 -22.06
C LEU A 171 2.00 -8.45 -22.90
N GLU A 172 0.69 -8.69 -23.07
CA GLU A 172 -0.19 -7.75 -23.74
C GLU A 172 -0.25 -6.39 -23.01
N ALA A 173 -0.37 -6.41 -21.68
CA ALA A 173 -0.34 -5.19 -20.87
C ALA A 173 0.98 -4.43 -20.98
N LEU A 174 2.13 -5.13 -20.95
CA LEU A 174 3.45 -4.52 -21.15
C LEU A 174 3.60 -3.91 -22.55
N ASN A 175 3.13 -4.59 -23.59
CA ASN A 175 3.15 -4.08 -24.96
C ASN A 175 2.30 -2.81 -25.10
N ASN A 176 1.14 -2.76 -24.43
CA ASN A 176 0.29 -1.57 -24.43
C ASN A 176 0.98 -0.38 -23.76
N VAL A 177 1.67 -0.61 -22.64
CA VAL A 177 2.46 0.43 -21.96
C VAL A 177 3.57 0.95 -22.87
N ALA A 178 4.35 0.06 -23.49
CA ALA A 178 5.43 0.43 -24.39
C ALA A 178 4.95 1.33 -25.55
N ARG A 179 3.81 1.01 -26.16
CA ARG A 179 3.20 1.81 -27.24
C ARG A 179 2.69 3.17 -26.80
N SER A 180 2.37 3.34 -25.53
CA SER A 180 1.82 4.59 -24.97
C SER A 180 2.89 5.55 -24.44
N SER A 181 4.12 5.08 -24.28
CA SER A 181 5.26 5.86 -23.78
C SER A 181 6.19 6.38 -24.88
N ASP A 182 5.96 5.96 -26.13
CA ASP A 182 6.55 6.53 -27.36
C ASP A 182 5.76 7.76 -27.84
#